data_AF-A0A399RNX1-F1
#
_entry.id   AF-A0A399RNX1-F1
#
_cell.length_a   1.000
_cell.length_b   1.000
_cell.length_c   1.000
_cell.angle_alpha   90.00
_cell.angle_beta   90.00
_cell.angle_gamma   90.00
#
_symmetry.space_group_name_H-M   'P 1'
#
loop_
_entity.id
_entity.type
_entity.pdbx_description
1 polymer ?
#
loop_
_entity_poly.entity_id
_entity_poly.type
_entity_poly.pdbx_seq_one_letter_code
_entity_poly.pdbx_strand_id
1 'polypeptide(L)'
;MKLHGLAAALLFGAAGCQSATGDDADGPKTADPLKATLSGEACPDIGNRAYFFWMEPRSAEPGDSLALFPYWTDMPGGYNDLPPGCVDDLGVYPEGAVTFSRQEDGLAIATISPDAEPGTRIRLDATYPDGHSLGGLVDVYRRADNPLVGTWRQKAEDCPNGSEAIQELVFTGSGEFSVTWTPFEVYKDYWGVYEYDAESNAFRIAVEGGNQVPEDIYEQGTVLIEGDELDFDQVFFGTPRQASEPCSANFVR
;
A
#
# COMPACT_ATOMS: atom_id res chain seq x y z
N MET A 1 10.02 8.24 95.30
CA MET A 1 8.70 8.61 95.84
C MET A 1 8.09 9.62 94.87
N LYS A 2 6.93 9.27 94.27
CA LYS A 2 6.04 10.06 93.39
C LYS A 2 6.63 10.53 92.04
N LEU A 3 6.16 10.14 90.85
CA LEU A 3 4.84 10.01 90.18
C LEU A 3 4.56 11.16 89.20
N HIS A 4 4.01 10.74 88.06
CA HIS A 4 3.33 11.48 86.97
C HIS A 4 4.23 11.92 85.82
N GLY A 5 3.92 11.67 84.55
CA GLY A 5 2.68 11.19 83.94
C GLY A 5 2.32 12.08 82.75
N LEU A 6 2.24 11.47 81.55
CA LEU A 6 1.60 11.89 80.29
C LEU A 6 1.77 13.34 79.78
N ALA A 7 2.22 13.51 78.53
CA ALA A 7 1.33 13.66 77.37
C ALA A 7 2.12 13.95 76.07
N ALA A 8 1.51 13.52 74.98
CA ALA A 8 2.04 13.45 73.62
C ALA A 8 2.15 14.79 72.87
N ALA A 9 3.04 14.84 71.87
CA ALA A 9 2.74 15.40 70.55
C ALA A 9 3.80 14.97 69.53
N LEU A 10 3.34 14.34 68.45
CA LEU A 10 4.11 14.01 67.25
C LEU A 10 4.55 15.27 66.49
N LEU A 11 5.75 15.23 65.91
CA LEU A 11 6.05 15.92 64.64
C LEU A 11 6.91 15.00 63.77
N PHE A 12 6.40 14.73 62.58
CA PHE A 12 7.00 13.94 61.52
C PHE A 12 8.09 14.72 60.78
N GLY A 13 9.12 13.99 60.34
CA GLY A 13 9.68 14.16 59.00
C GLY A 13 11.04 14.84 58.89
N ALA A 14 12.11 14.04 58.90
CA ALA A 14 13.19 14.10 57.91
C ALA A 14 14.22 13.01 58.21
N ALA A 15 14.28 11.98 57.37
CA ALA A 15 15.50 11.20 57.17
C ALA A 15 15.37 10.49 55.82
N GLY A 16 16.20 10.89 54.86
CA GLY A 16 16.39 10.13 53.64
C GLY A 16 16.99 8.77 53.96
N CYS A 17 16.59 7.78 53.19
CA CYS A 17 17.34 6.54 53.05
C CYS A 17 17.62 6.32 51.58
N GLN A 18 18.91 6.27 51.26
CA GLN A 18 19.41 5.52 50.11
C GLN A 18 18.86 4.10 50.19
N SER A 19 18.45 3.56 49.05
CA SER A 19 18.32 2.12 48.86
C SER A 19 18.74 1.84 47.43
N ALA A 20 19.94 1.27 47.32
CA ALA A 20 20.34 0.52 46.15
C ALA A 20 19.74 -0.87 46.30
N THR A 21 18.88 -1.28 45.37
CA THR A 21 18.64 -2.68 45.02
C THR A 21 18.08 -2.67 43.61
N GLY A 22 18.66 -3.50 42.74
CA GLY A 22 18.34 -3.55 41.33
C GLY A 22 16.88 -3.91 41.04
N ASP A 23 16.50 -3.67 39.80
CA ASP A 23 15.64 -4.58 39.07
C ASP A 23 15.95 -4.42 37.59
N ASP A 24 16.32 -5.56 37.00
CA ASP A 24 16.25 -5.83 35.59
C ASP A 24 14.85 -5.45 35.08
N ALA A 25 14.73 -4.29 34.46
CA ALA A 25 13.59 -3.93 33.64
C ALA A 25 13.98 -3.99 32.16
N ASP A 26 14.57 -5.11 31.75
CA ASP A 26 14.48 -5.55 30.36
C ASP A 26 13.06 -6.11 30.19
N GLY A 27 12.09 -5.20 30.04
CA GLY A 27 10.87 -5.55 29.31
C GLY A 27 11.27 -6.04 27.92
N PRO A 28 10.41 -6.81 27.21
CA PRO A 28 10.77 -7.29 25.88
C PRO A 28 11.18 -6.08 25.05
N LYS A 29 12.48 -5.98 24.73
CA LYS A 29 13.00 -4.92 23.87
C LYS A 29 12.23 -5.10 22.58
N THR A 30 11.34 -4.17 22.26
CA THR A 30 10.73 -4.08 20.94
C THR A 30 11.89 -4.07 19.96
N ALA A 31 12.02 -5.15 19.19
CA ALA A 31 13.09 -5.32 18.24
C ALA A 31 13.14 -4.07 17.37
N ASP A 32 14.31 -3.45 17.26
CA ASP A 32 14.52 -2.33 16.36
C ASP A 32 14.37 -2.88 14.93
N PRO A 33 13.32 -2.53 14.19
CA PRO A 33 13.04 -3.13 12.88
C PRO A 33 14.14 -2.83 11.85
N LEU A 34 14.99 -1.82 12.12
CA LEU A 34 16.17 -1.49 11.30
C LEU A 34 17.40 -2.37 11.63
N LYS A 35 17.32 -3.25 12.63
CA LYS A 35 18.44 -4.09 13.10
C LYS A 35 18.13 -5.58 13.10
N ALA A 36 17.00 -6.02 12.56
CA ALA A 36 16.73 -7.45 12.43
C ALA A 36 17.75 -8.05 11.46
N THR A 37 18.72 -8.75 12.01
CA THR A 37 19.74 -9.46 11.24
C THR A 37 19.10 -10.68 10.58
N LEU A 38 19.65 -11.09 9.43
CA LEU A 38 19.33 -12.30 8.65
C LEU A 38 19.26 -13.62 9.46
N SER A 39 19.59 -13.61 10.75
CA SER A 39 19.54 -14.77 11.64
C SER A 39 18.16 -15.07 12.24
N GLY A 40 17.15 -14.19 12.07
CA GLY A 40 15.79 -14.44 12.54
C GLY A 40 15.57 -14.32 14.07
N GLU A 41 16.65 -14.23 14.86
CA GLU A 41 16.59 -14.22 16.34
C GLU A 41 15.93 -12.96 16.93
N ALA A 42 15.80 -11.89 16.14
CA ALA A 42 15.18 -10.63 16.54
C ALA A 42 13.77 -10.43 15.95
N CYS A 43 13.16 -11.48 15.39
CA CYS A 43 11.87 -11.37 14.72
C CYS A 43 10.71 -11.30 15.73
N PRO A 44 9.86 -10.26 15.67
CA PRO A 44 8.72 -10.15 16.57
C PRO A 44 7.67 -11.22 16.27
N ASP A 45 7.08 -11.80 17.31
CA ASP A 45 5.84 -12.59 17.22
C ASP A 45 4.65 -11.65 17.38
N ILE A 46 3.89 -11.45 16.30
CA ILE A 46 2.71 -10.57 16.29
C ILE A 46 1.41 -11.40 16.50
N GLY A 47 1.53 -12.72 16.58
CA GLY A 47 0.42 -13.64 16.72
C GLY A 47 -0.49 -13.69 15.50
N ASN A 48 -1.73 -14.12 15.70
CA ASN A 48 -2.66 -14.37 14.60
C ASN A 48 -3.20 -13.06 13.97
N ARG A 49 -2.44 -12.53 13.02
CA ARG A 49 -2.72 -11.33 12.22
C ARG A 49 -2.59 -11.62 10.72
N ALA A 50 -3.03 -10.67 9.90
CA ALA A 50 -2.85 -10.76 8.45
C ALA A 50 -1.48 -10.19 8.08
N TYR A 51 -0.73 -10.94 7.27
CA TYR A 51 0.61 -10.59 6.79
C TYR A 51 0.56 -10.50 5.26
N PHE A 52 1.24 -9.52 4.69
CA PHE A 52 1.20 -9.28 3.25
C PHE A 52 2.40 -8.44 2.80
N PHE A 53 2.72 -8.48 1.50
CA PHE A 53 3.62 -7.50 0.89
C PHE A 53 2.83 -6.26 0.44
N TRP A 54 1.65 -6.50 -0.12
CA TRP A 54 0.76 -5.47 -0.65
C TRP A 54 -0.69 -5.94 -0.47
N MET A 55 -1.62 -5.01 -0.20
CA MET A 55 -3.04 -5.34 -0.21
C MET A 55 -3.62 -5.41 -1.63
N GLU A 56 -3.03 -4.66 -2.56
CA GLU A 56 -3.47 -4.59 -3.95
C GLU A 56 -2.40 -5.15 -4.90
N PRO A 57 -2.80 -5.80 -6.01
CA PRO A 57 -1.86 -6.24 -7.03
C PRO A 57 -0.98 -5.08 -7.53
N ARG A 58 0.31 -5.35 -7.72
CA ARG A 58 1.24 -4.43 -8.39
C ARG A 58 1.23 -4.68 -9.89
N SER A 59 1.45 -3.65 -10.69
CA SER A 59 1.71 -3.81 -12.12
C SER A 59 3.21 -3.62 -12.38
N ALA A 60 3.82 -4.52 -13.14
CA ALA A 60 5.26 -4.47 -13.44
C ALA A 60 5.56 -4.92 -14.88
N GLU A 61 6.59 -4.33 -15.49
CA GLU A 61 7.11 -4.74 -16.80
C GLU A 61 8.12 -5.89 -16.65
N PRO A 62 8.32 -6.72 -17.68
CA PRO A 62 9.42 -7.67 -17.70
C PRO A 62 10.77 -6.99 -17.42
N GLY A 63 11.53 -7.53 -16.46
CA GLY A 63 12.79 -6.96 -16.01
C GLY A 63 12.69 -5.97 -14.83
N ASP A 64 11.48 -5.52 -14.45
CA ASP A 64 11.31 -4.65 -13.29
C ASP A 64 11.69 -5.34 -11.97
N SER A 65 12.16 -4.54 -11.02
CA SER A 65 12.47 -5.00 -9.66
C SER A 65 11.46 -4.44 -8.65
N LEU A 66 10.93 -5.31 -7.81
CA LEU A 66 9.98 -5.00 -6.75
C LEU A 66 10.58 -5.31 -5.39
N ALA A 67 10.55 -4.35 -4.48
CA ALA A 67 10.99 -4.54 -3.10
C ALA A 67 9.87 -5.17 -2.26
N LEU A 68 10.13 -6.32 -1.64
CA LEU A 68 9.12 -7.06 -0.88
C LEU A 68 9.11 -6.63 0.59
N PHE A 69 8.55 -5.44 0.86
CA PHE A 69 8.37 -4.95 2.23
C PHE A 69 7.28 -5.76 2.93
N PRO A 70 7.60 -6.46 4.04
CA PRO A 70 6.61 -7.22 4.77
C PRO A 70 5.82 -6.31 5.71
N TYR A 71 4.51 -6.48 5.71
CA TYR A 71 3.58 -5.76 6.59
C TYR A 71 2.70 -6.74 7.35
N TRP A 72 2.17 -6.27 8.48
CA TRP A 72 1.05 -6.89 9.16
C TRP A 72 -0.07 -5.90 9.45
N THR A 73 -1.27 -6.42 9.71
CA THR A 73 -2.38 -5.60 10.20
C THR A 73 -3.31 -6.36 11.14
N ASP A 74 -3.86 -5.64 12.11
CA ASP A 74 -4.99 -6.05 12.97
C ASP A 74 -6.31 -5.35 12.61
N MET A 75 -6.29 -4.42 11.66
CA MET A 75 -7.48 -3.72 11.19
C MET A 75 -7.44 -3.49 9.67
N PRO A 76 -8.60 -3.53 8.97
CA PRO A 76 -8.64 -3.20 7.55
C PRO A 76 -8.02 -1.81 7.28
N GLY A 77 -7.20 -1.70 6.24
CA GLY A 77 -6.53 -0.45 5.83
C GLY A 77 -5.26 -0.08 6.62
N GLY A 78 -4.98 -0.75 7.75
CA GLY A 78 -3.75 -0.53 8.51
C GLY A 78 -2.53 -1.19 7.88
N TYR A 79 -1.37 -0.54 7.99
CA TYR A 79 -0.06 -1.05 7.59
C TYR A 79 0.93 -0.88 8.73
N ASN A 80 1.41 -1.98 9.28
CA ASN A 80 2.46 -1.98 10.29
C ASN A 80 3.67 -2.74 9.74
N ASP A 81 4.85 -2.12 9.80
CA ASP A 81 6.08 -2.70 9.28
C ASP A 81 6.46 -3.98 10.02
N LEU A 82 6.93 -4.97 9.26
CA LEU A 82 7.70 -6.10 9.79
C LEU A 82 9.17 -5.93 9.38
N PRO A 83 10.12 -6.41 10.19
CA PRO A 83 11.50 -6.42 9.80
C PRO A 83 11.75 -7.31 8.55
N PRO A 84 12.35 -6.77 7.47
CA PRO A 84 12.55 -7.50 6.22
C PRO A 84 13.46 -8.72 6.35
N GLY A 85 14.46 -8.67 7.23
CA GLY A 85 15.37 -9.78 7.51
C GLY A 85 14.71 -11.03 8.12
N CYS A 86 13.44 -10.94 8.51
CA CYS A 86 12.66 -12.05 9.05
C CYS A 86 11.88 -12.84 7.98
N VAL A 87 11.76 -12.31 6.76
CA VAL A 87 11.05 -12.99 5.67
C VAL A 87 11.90 -14.14 5.16
N ASP A 88 11.34 -15.35 5.12
CA ASP A 88 11.98 -16.56 4.61
C ASP A 88 11.11 -17.30 3.58
N ASP A 89 11.58 -18.45 3.08
CA ASP A 89 10.89 -19.35 2.13
C ASP A 89 10.22 -18.62 0.94
N LEU A 90 10.95 -17.70 0.30
CA LEU A 90 10.47 -16.97 -0.87
C LEU A 90 10.06 -17.95 -1.98
N GLY A 91 8.80 -17.86 -2.40
CA GLY A 91 8.18 -18.65 -3.45
C GLY A 91 7.60 -17.78 -4.56
N VAL A 92 7.52 -18.35 -5.75
CA VAL A 92 6.91 -17.71 -6.92
C VAL A 92 6.08 -18.72 -7.71
N TYR A 93 4.93 -18.27 -8.20
CA TYR A 93 4.15 -18.97 -9.21
C TYR A 93 3.73 -17.99 -10.32
N PRO A 94 3.87 -18.34 -11.61
CA PRO A 94 4.50 -19.55 -12.13
C PRO A 94 6.01 -19.62 -11.83
N GLU A 95 6.56 -20.83 -11.74
CA GLU A 95 7.99 -21.02 -11.49
C GLU A 95 8.84 -20.33 -12.57
N GLY A 96 9.93 -19.68 -12.16
CA GLY A 96 10.81 -18.93 -13.06
C GLY A 96 10.29 -17.56 -13.50
N ALA A 97 9.10 -17.15 -13.08
CA ALA A 97 8.57 -15.81 -13.39
C ALA A 97 9.34 -14.68 -12.67
N VAL A 98 10.04 -15.00 -11.59
CA VAL A 98 10.82 -14.06 -10.79
C VAL A 98 12.12 -14.69 -10.34
N THR A 99 13.19 -13.88 -10.31
CA THR A 99 14.41 -14.18 -9.56
C THR A 99 14.49 -13.31 -8.32
N PHE A 100 14.85 -13.88 -7.17
CA PHE A 100 15.00 -13.15 -5.93
C PHE A 100 16.47 -12.82 -5.64
N SER A 101 16.70 -11.61 -5.13
CA SER A 101 17.94 -11.22 -4.46
C SER A 101 17.62 -10.64 -3.08
N ARG A 102 18.64 -10.43 -2.23
CA ARG A 102 18.49 -9.80 -0.92
C ARG A 102 19.49 -8.68 -0.73
N GLN A 103 19.03 -7.59 -0.12
CA GLN A 103 19.88 -6.50 0.34
C GLN A 103 20.53 -6.82 1.70
N GLU A 104 21.44 -5.96 2.17
CA GLU A 104 22.19 -6.14 3.42
C GLU A 104 21.27 -6.20 4.66
N ASP A 105 20.16 -5.47 4.63
CA ASP A 105 19.11 -5.47 5.67
C ASP A 105 18.15 -6.67 5.59
N GLY A 106 18.36 -7.55 4.61
CA GLY A 106 17.54 -8.72 4.34
C GLY A 106 16.30 -8.50 3.49
N LEU A 107 16.05 -7.26 3.04
CA LEU A 107 14.96 -6.96 2.12
C LEU A 107 15.09 -7.76 0.83
N ALA A 108 14.07 -8.57 0.56
CA ALA A 108 13.99 -9.36 -0.65
C ALA A 108 13.58 -8.48 -1.84
N ILE A 109 14.30 -8.61 -2.94
CA ILE A 109 14.01 -7.93 -4.22
C ILE A 109 13.61 -8.98 -5.24
N ALA A 110 12.37 -8.90 -5.70
CA ALA A 110 11.82 -9.72 -6.76
C ALA A 110 12.07 -9.05 -8.12
N THR A 111 12.88 -9.65 -8.98
CA THR A 111 13.05 -9.19 -10.37
C THR A 111 12.17 -10.01 -11.29
N ILE A 112 11.24 -9.35 -12.00
CA ILE A 112 10.38 -10.00 -12.98
C ILE A 112 11.23 -10.52 -14.13
N SER A 113 11.01 -11.78 -14.52
CA SER A 113 11.73 -12.39 -15.64
C SER A 113 11.61 -11.53 -16.90
N PRO A 114 12.70 -11.33 -17.66
CA PRO A 114 12.62 -10.63 -18.95
C PRO A 114 11.75 -11.39 -19.97
N ASP A 115 11.55 -12.69 -19.77
CA ASP A 115 10.73 -13.55 -20.62
C ASP A 115 9.26 -13.65 -20.11
N ALA A 116 8.89 -12.88 -19.09
CA ALA A 116 7.52 -12.87 -18.59
C ALA A 116 6.56 -12.30 -19.65
N GLU A 117 5.45 -13.01 -19.90
CA GLU A 117 4.45 -12.57 -20.87
C GLU A 117 3.41 -11.62 -20.23
N PRO A 118 3.03 -10.52 -20.90
CA PRO A 118 1.91 -9.68 -20.51
C PRO A 118 0.63 -10.46 -20.29
N GLY A 119 -0.16 -10.03 -19.32
CA GLY A 119 -1.34 -10.75 -18.86
C GLY A 119 -1.02 -11.91 -17.92
N THR A 120 0.26 -12.22 -17.66
CA THR A 120 0.62 -13.17 -16.60
C THR A 120 0.38 -12.54 -15.24
N ARG A 121 -0.42 -13.20 -14.41
CA ARG A 121 -0.52 -12.90 -12.98
C ARG A 121 0.45 -13.76 -12.19
N ILE A 122 1.45 -13.12 -11.61
CA ILE A 122 2.47 -13.74 -10.76
C ILE A 122 1.99 -13.66 -9.30
N ARG A 123 2.09 -14.78 -8.60
CA ARG A 123 1.93 -14.84 -7.14
C ARG A 123 3.31 -14.96 -6.50
N LEU A 124 3.58 -14.06 -5.57
CA LEU A 124 4.75 -14.10 -4.69
C LEU A 124 4.28 -14.54 -3.31
N ASP A 125 4.95 -15.56 -2.78
CA ASP A 125 4.67 -16.13 -1.47
C ASP A 125 5.94 -16.05 -0.61
N ALA A 126 5.80 -15.94 0.70
CA ALA A 126 6.90 -16.06 1.65
C ALA A 126 6.38 -16.52 3.01
N THR A 127 7.30 -16.87 3.92
CA THR A 127 6.98 -17.20 5.31
C THR A 127 7.59 -16.18 6.26
N TYR A 128 6.97 -16.04 7.42
CA TYR A 128 7.48 -15.33 8.57
C TYR A 128 7.77 -16.33 9.70
N PRO A 129 8.70 -16.07 10.65
CA PRO A 129 9.20 -17.11 11.57
C PRO A 129 8.16 -17.69 12.53
N ASP A 130 7.04 -16.97 12.76
CA ASP A 130 5.88 -17.43 13.51
C ASP A 130 4.98 -18.40 12.70
N GLY A 131 5.36 -18.74 11.47
CA GLY A 131 4.66 -19.65 10.58
C GLY A 131 3.59 -18.98 9.72
N HIS A 132 3.44 -17.65 9.79
CA HIS A 132 2.51 -16.92 8.95
C HIS A 132 3.03 -16.79 7.52
N SER A 133 2.10 -16.82 6.55
CA SER A 133 2.43 -16.62 5.14
C SER A 133 2.24 -15.17 4.73
N LEU A 134 3.16 -14.65 3.92
CA LEU A 134 3.02 -13.38 3.22
C LEU A 134 2.71 -13.65 1.76
N GLY A 135 1.85 -12.80 1.19
CA GLY A 135 1.48 -12.88 -0.22
C GLY A 135 1.55 -11.52 -0.90
N GLY A 136 1.82 -11.54 -2.20
CA GLY A 136 1.70 -10.41 -3.09
C GLY A 136 1.36 -10.86 -4.51
N LEU A 137 0.52 -10.09 -5.20
CA LEU A 137 0.19 -10.34 -6.60
C LEU A 137 0.87 -9.30 -7.48
N VAL A 138 1.34 -9.75 -8.64
CA VAL A 138 1.92 -8.89 -9.67
C VAL A 138 1.28 -9.21 -11.01
N ASP A 139 0.75 -8.19 -11.67
CA ASP A 139 0.22 -8.26 -13.03
C ASP A 139 1.28 -7.77 -14.01
N VAL A 140 1.77 -8.69 -14.84
CA VAL A 140 2.77 -8.40 -15.86
C VAL A 140 2.10 -7.68 -17.01
N TYR A 141 2.63 -6.53 -17.39
CA TYR A 141 2.18 -5.76 -18.55
C TYR A 141 3.38 -5.26 -19.36
N ARG A 142 3.13 -4.70 -20.55
CA ARG A 142 4.14 -3.96 -21.31
C ARG A 142 3.58 -2.57 -21.55
N ARG A 143 4.35 -1.52 -21.23
CA ARG A 143 3.92 -0.14 -21.45
C ARG A 143 3.70 0.17 -22.94
N ALA A 144 4.42 -0.52 -23.82
CA ALA A 144 4.22 -0.42 -25.26
C ALA A 144 2.81 -0.88 -25.70
N ASP A 145 2.25 -1.89 -25.03
CA ASP A 145 0.93 -2.45 -25.34
C ASP A 145 -0.18 -1.73 -24.56
N ASN A 146 0.15 -1.28 -23.34
CA ASN A 146 -0.77 -0.58 -22.45
C ASN A 146 -0.08 0.58 -21.72
N PRO A 147 0.06 1.75 -22.37
CA PRO A 147 0.70 2.94 -21.81
C PRO A 147 -0.11 3.63 -20.71
N LEU A 148 -1.38 3.27 -20.52
CA LEU A 148 -2.27 3.86 -19.52
C LEU A 148 -1.93 3.42 -18.10
N VAL A 149 -1.28 2.27 -17.91
CA VAL A 149 -0.99 1.73 -16.58
C VAL A 149 -0.26 2.76 -15.70
N GLY A 150 -0.73 2.86 -14.46
CA GLY A 150 -0.24 3.81 -13.46
C GLY A 150 -1.35 4.70 -12.90
N THR A 151 -0.94 5.72 -12.16
CA THR A 151 -1.81 6.72 -11.53
C THR A 151 -1.75 8.03 -12.31
N TRP A 152 -2.92 8.64 -12.47
CA TRP A 152 -3.12 9.91 -13.15
C TRP A 152 -4.01 10.82 -12.31
N ARG A 153 -3.85 12.13 -12.47
CA ARG A 153 -4.64 13.17 -11.78
C ARG A 153 -5.09 14.22 -12.79
N GLN A 154 -6.30 14.74 -12.64
CA GLN A 154 -6.75 15.86 -13.47
C GLN A 154 -6.00 17.15 -13.09
N LYS A 155 -5.71 17.99 -14.09
CA LYS A 155 -5.17 19.35 -13.89
C LYS A 155 -6.22 20.22 -13.20
N ALA A 156 -6.19 20.26 -11.87
CA ALA A 156 -7.20 20.93 -11.06
C ALA A 156 -7.32 22.43 -11.38
N GLU A 157 -6.23 23.07 -11.80
CA GLU A 157 -6.19 24.47 -12.24
C GLU A 157 -7.02 24.76 -13.50
N ASP A 158 -7.28 23.73 -14.32
CA ASP A 158 -8.07 23.83 -15.55
C ASP A 158 -9.55 23.46 -15.31
N CYS A 159 -9.91 23.03 -14.10
CA CYS A 159 -11.29 22.75 -13.73
C CYS A 159 -12.08 24.04 -13.45
N PRO A 160 -13.38 24.10 -13.80
CA PRO A 160 -14.25 25.18 -13.37
C PRO A 160 -14.36 25.31 -11.84
N ASN A 161 -14.68 26.52 -11.37
CA ASN A 161 -15.02 26.73 -9.97
C ASN A 161 -16.28 25.92 -9.61
N GLY A 162 -16.23 25.17 -8.51
CA GLY A 162 -17.33 24.29 -8.08
C GLY A 162 -17.24 22.87 -8.62
N SER A 163 -16.20 22.56 -9.41
CA SER A 163 -15.80 21.20 -9.76
C SER A 163 -14.86 20.60 -8.72
N GLU A 164 -14.73 19.27 -8.76
CA GLU A 164 -13.72 18.53 -8.02
C GLU A 164 -12.93 17.65 -8.99
N ALA A 165 -11.62 17.89 -9.04
CA ALA A 165 -10.71 17.18 -9.92
C ALA A 165 -10.44 15.77 -9.40
N ILE A 166 -10.46 14.76 -10.27
CA ILE A 166 -10.01 13.41 -9.93
C ILE A 166 -8.53 13.48 -9.53
N GLN A 167 -8.22 13.02 -8.32
CA GLN A 167 -6.86 13.01 -7.80
C GLN A 167 -6.15 11.68 -8.05
N GLU A 168 -6.90 10.59 -8.16
CA GLU A 168 -6.37 9.28 -8.52
C GLU A 168 -7.30 8.61 -9.54
N LEU A 169 -6.87 8.62 -10.80
CA LEU A 169 -7.33 7.71 -11.84
C LEU A 169 -6.25 6.65 -11.99
N VAL A 170 -6.52 5.43 -11.53
CA VAL A 170 -5.54 4.34 -11.53
C VAL A 170 -5.95 3.32 -12.59
N PHE A 171 -5.01 2.96 -13.46
CA PHE A 171 -5.12 1.83 -14.39
C PHE A 171 -4.11 0.76 -14.03
N THR A 172 -4.55 -0.48 -13.88
CA THR A 172 -3.67 -1.62 -13.60
C THR A 172 -3.33 -2.40 -14.87
N GLY A 173 -2.25 -3.18 -14.82
CA GLY A 173 -1.86 -4.11 -15.88
C GLY A 173 -2.84 -5.26 -16.10
N SER A 174 -3.72 -5.54 -15.12
CA SER A 174 -4.79 -6.54 -15.24
C SER A 174 -6.02 -6.06 -16.02
N GLY A 175 -6.07 -4.78 -16.42
CA GLY A 175 -7.25 -4.20 -17.07
C GLY A 175 -8.31 -3.69 -16.09
N GLU A 176 -7.94 -3.44 -14.83
CA GLU A 176 -8.82 -2.83 -13.83
C GLU A 176 -8.54 -1.33 -13.73
N PHE A 177 -9.56 -0.55 -13.39
CA PHE A 177 -9.40 0.88 -13.10
C PHE A 177 -10.12 1.28 -11.82
N SER A 178 -9.67 2.38 -11.22
CA SER A 178 -10.39 3.05 -10.15
C SER A 178 -10.27 4.56 -10.22
N VAL A 179 -11.28 5.23 -9.67
CA VAL A 179 -11.35 6.69 -9.56
C VAL A 179 -11.51 7.09 -8.11
N THR A 180 -10.73 8.09 -7.69
CA THR A 180 -10.82 8.74 -6.38
C THR A 180 -10.71 10.26 -6.54
N TRP A 181 -11.69 10.98 -6.00
CA TRP A 181 -11.66 12.46 -5.95
C TRP A 181 -10.95 12.98 -4.70
N THR A 182 -11.14 12.34 -3.54
CA THR A 182 -10.48 12.72 -2.29
C THR A 182 -9.69 11.53 -1.73
N PRO A 183 -8.38 11.43 -2.00
CA PRO A 183 -7.55 10.31 -1.57
C PRO A 183 -7.47 10.20 -0.05
N PHE A 184 -7.74 9.01 0.47
CA PHE A 184 -7.60 8.68 1.89
C PHE A 184 -7.37 7.17 2.06
N GLU A 185 -6.18 6.79 2.54
CA GLU A 185 -5.79 5.38 2.69
C GLU A 185 -6.01 4.56 1.40
N VAL A 186 -6.84 3.52 1.44
CA VAL A 186 -7.18 2.64 0.29
C VAL A 186 -8.56 2.95 -0.30
N TYR A 187 -9.16 4.07 0.09
CA TYR A 187 -10.50 4.44 -0.36
C TYR A 187 -10.52 4.72 -1.87
N LYS A 188 -11.59 4.24 -2.52
CA LYS A 188 -11.90 4.47 -3.94
C LYS A 188 -13.35 4.89 -4.05
N ASP A 189 -13.64 5.85 -4.92
CA ASP A 189 -15.03 6.24 -5.15
C ASP A 189 -15.75 5.20 -6.02
N TYR A 190 -15.13 4.76 -7.11
CA TYR A 190 -15.65 3.64 -7.90
C TYR A 190 -14.55 2.93 -8.70
N TRP A 191 -14.88 1.76 -9.22
CA TRP A 191 -13.94 0.88 -9.92
C TRP A 191 -14.64 0.00 -10.94
N GLY A 192 -13.84 -0.61 -11.80
CA GLY A 192 -14.29 -1.61 -12.75
C GLY A 192 -13.17 -2.04 -13.67
N VAL A 193 -13.51 -2.35 -14.91
CA VAL A 193 -12.57 -2.80 -15.93
C VAL A 193 -12.45 -1.80 -17.06
N TYR A 194 -11.30 -1.77 -17.73
CA TYR A 194 -11.07 -0.96 -18.91
C TYR A 194 -10.48 -1.79 -20.05
N GLU A 195 -10.73 -1.32 -21.27
CA GLU A 195 -10.17 -1.83 -22.50
C GLU A 195 -9.49 -0.68 -23.24
N TYR A 196 -8.29 -0.93 -23.75
CA TYR A 196 -7.55 0.01 -24.58
C TYR A 196 -6.99 -0.70 -25.81
N ASP A 197 -7.25 -0.14 -26.98
CA ASP A 197 -6.66 -0.56 -28.24
C ASP A 197 -5.59 0.44 -28.68
N ALA A 198 -4.34 -0.01 -28.70
CA ALA A 198 -3.19 0.85 -29.04
C ALA A 198 -3.11 1.24 -30.52
N GLU A 199 -3.80 0.54 -31.42
CA GLU A 199 -3.79 0.85 -32.86
C GLU A 199 -4.78 1.98 -33.19
N SER A 200 -5.99 1.94 -32.62
CA SER A 200 -7.04 2.92 -32.87
C SER A 200 -7.21 3.96 -31.76
N ASN A 201 -6.46 3.84 -30.66
CA ASN A 201 -6.65 4.61 -29.43
C ASN A 201 -8.06 4.46 -28.82
N ALA A 202 -8.78 3.40 -29.17
CA ALA A 202 -10.12 3.19 -28.65
C ALA A 202 -10.01 2.87 -27.15
N PHE A 203 -10.84 3.53 -26.36
CA PHE A 203 -10.89 3.34 -24.93
C PHE A 203 -12.32 3.08 -24.48
N ARG A 204 -12.47 2.13 -23.57
CA ARG A 204 -13.74 1.86 -22.92
C ARG A 204 -13.53 1.51 -21.45
N ILE A 205 -14.46 1.94 -20.60
CA ILE A 205 -14.63 1.43 -19.24
C ILE A 205 -15.95 0.69 -19.10
N ALA A 206 -16.01 -0.21 -18.12
CA ALA A 206 -17.24 -0.75 -17.59
C ALA A 206 -17.16 -0.66 -16.06
N VAL A 207 -18.05 0.13 -15.45
CA VAL A 207 -18.11 0.26 -13.99
C VAL A 207 -18.71 -1.00 -13.39
N GLU A 208 -18.01 -1.60 -12.41
CA GLU A 208 -18.46 -2.83 -11.74
C GLU A 208 -18.99 -2.56 -10.33
N GLY A 209 -18.53 -1.47 -9.70
CA GLY A 209 -18.97 -1.09 -8.36
C GLY A 209 -18.39 0.24 -7.90
N GLY A 210 -18.84 0.69 -6.74
CA GLY A 210 -18.33 1.93 -6.14
C GLY A 210 -19.04 2.32 -4.86
N ASN A 211 -18.35 3.14 -4.06
CA ASN A 211 -18.93 3.89 -2.95
C ASN A 211 -19.72 5.10 -3.46
N GLN A 212 -19.29 5.69 -4.58
CA GLN A 212 -19.91 6.80 -5.27
C GLN A 212 -19.73 6.65 -6.79
N VAL A 213 -20.75 6.11 -7.46
CA VAL A 213 -20.81 6.03 -8.92
C VAL A 213 -21.65 7.19 -9.47
N PRO A 214 -21.06 8.11 -10.29
CA PRO A 214 -21.82 9.15 -10.97
C PRO A 214 -22.83 8.61 -12.01
N GLU A 215 -23.89 9.36 -12.26
CA GLU A 215 -24.91 9.01 -13.27
C GLU A 215 -24.55 9.49 -14.68
N ASP A 216 -23.55 10.37 -14.80
CA ASP A 216 -23.17 11.10 -16.01
C ASP A 216 -21.85 10.59 -16.62
N ILE A 217 -21.48 9.34 -16.35
CA ILE A 217 -20.30 8.70 -16.95
C ILE A 217 -20.52 8.48 -18.46
N TYR A 218 -19.52 8.85 -19.26
CA TYR A 218 -19.43 8.47 -20.67
C TYR A 218 -18.32 7.44 -20.82
N GLU A 219 -18.71 6.19 -21.06
CA GLU A 219 -17.83 5.03 -20.90
C GLU A 219 -16.89 4.76 -22.07
N GLN A 220 -17.11 5.39 -23.23
CA GLN A 220 -16.43 5.01 -24.48
C GLN A 220 -15.98 6.23 -25.28
N GLY A 221 -14.81 6.13 -25.90
CA GLY A 221 -14.27 7.16 -26.76
C GLY A 221 -12.84 6.84 -27.15
N THR A 222 -11.98 7.85 -27.17
CA THR A 222 -10.56 7.66 -27.44
C THR A 222 -9.70 8.31 -26.38
N VAL A 223 -8.47 7.81 -26.23
CA VAL A 223 -7.46 8.39 -25.34
C VAL A 223 -6.18 8.66 -26.09
N LEU A 224 -5.65 9.87 -25.96
CA LEU A 224 -4.35 10.27 -26.48
C LEU A 224 -3.38 10.38 -25.31
N ILE A 225 -2.16 9.86 -25.54
CA ILE A 225 -1.10 9.85 -24.54
C ILE A 225 0.11 10.55 -25.14
N GLU A 226 0.50 11.66 -24.53
CA GLU A 226 1.65 12.45 -24.94
C GLU A 226 2.58 12.65 -23.74
N GLY A 227 3.52 11.71 -23.58
CA GLY A 227 4.43 11.70 -22.43
C GLY A 227 3.69 11.42 -21.13
N ASP A 228 3.62 12.44 -20.26
CA ASP A 228 2.97 12.36 -18.94
C ASP A 228 1.59 13.03 -18.94
N GLU A 229 0.97 13.22 -20.10
CA GLU A 229 -0.40 13.74 -20.22
C GLU A 229 -1.34 12.70 -20.85
N LEU A 230 -2.58 12.60 -20.32
CA LEU A 230 -3.69 11.92 -20.97
C LEU A 230 -4.78 12.93 -21.34
N ASP A 231 -5.24 12.81 -22.58
CA ASP A 231 -6.42 13.50 -23.08
C ASP A 231 -7.47 12.47 -23.51
N PHE A 232 -8.69 12.65 -23.04
CA PHE A 232 -9.81 11.76 -23.30
C PHE A 232 -10.82 12.48 -24.17
N ASP A 233 -11.06 11.96 -25.37
CA ASP A 233 -12.15 12.41 -26.23
C ASP A 233 -13.36 11.49 -26.06
N GLN A 234 -14.53 12.08 -25.80
CA GLN A 234 -15.82 11.41 -25.60
C GLN A 234 -15.93 10.50 -24.37
N VAL A 235 -14.85 10.36 -23.58
CA VAL A 235 -14.86 9.68 -22.28
C VAL A 235 -14.96 10.72 -21.18
N PHE A 236 -15.82 10.46 -20.19
CA PHE A 236 -15.93 11.31 -19.02
C PHE A 236 -16.21 10.46 -17.79
N PHE A 237 -15.40 10.65 -16.75
CA PHE A 237 -15.40 9.87 -15.52
C PHE A 237 -16.46 10.32 -14.50
N GLY A 238 -17.36 11.22 -14.92
CA GLY A 238 -18.51 11.65 -14.14
C GLY A 238 -18.22 12.77 -13.13
N THR A 239 -19.31 13.31 -12.58
CA THR A 239 -19.28 14.41 -11.61
C THR A 239 -19.53 13.88 -10.19
N PRO A 240 -18.67 14.18 -9.21
CA PRO A 240 -18.91 13.74 -7.84
C PRO A 240 -20.12 14.48 -7.24
N ARG A 241 -20.86 13.81 -6.33
CA ARG A 241 -22.15 14.29 -5.78
C ARG A 241 -22.09 15.67 -5.13
N GLN A 242 -20.92 16.03 -4.60
CA GLN A 242 -20.66 17.30 -3.91
C GLN A 242 -20.28 18.44 -4.86
N ALA A 243 -19.90 18.14 -6.11
CA ALA A 243 -19.55 19.14 -7.10
C ALA A 243 -20.80 19.71 -7.80
N SER A 244 -20.78 21.00 -8.10
CA SER A 244 -21.83 21.68 -8.86
C SER A 244 -21.54 21.79 -10.35
N GLU A 245 -20.29 21.55 -10.76
CA GLU A 245 -19.81 21.66 -12.13
C GLU A 245 -18.92 20.45 -12.48
N PRO A 246 -18.98 19.90 -13.71
CA PRO A 246 -18.08 18.83 -14.13
C PRO A 246 -16.64 19.33 -14.34
N CYS A 247 -15.63 18.51 -14.06
CA CYS A 247 -14.26 18.77 -14.51
C CYS A 247 -13.89 17.86 -15.69
N SER A 248 -13.67 18.46 -16.87
CA SER A 248 -13.20 17.78 -18.08
C SER A 248 -11.74 18.09 -18.40
N ALA A 249 -10.95 18.49 -17.40
CA ALA A 249 -9.53 18.78 -17.59
C ALA A 249 -8.74 17.51 -17.94
N ASN A 250 -7.66 17.69 -18.69
CA ASN A 250 -6.71 16.64 -19.03
C ASN A 250 -6.04 16.09 -17.77
N PHE A 251 -5.52 14.88 -17.87
CA PHE A 251 -4.81 14.23 -16.78
C PHE A 251 -3.30 14.33 -16.95
N VAL A 252 -2.60 14.31 -15.83
CA VAL A 252 -1.14 14.20 -15.74
C VAL A 252 -0.73 13.11 -14.77
N ARG A 253 0.52 12.64 -14.87
CA ARG A 253 1.09 11.76 -13.83
C ARG A 253 1.36 12.48 -12.50
#